data_AF-A0A6M0APZ4-F1
#
_entry.id   AF-A0A6M0APZ4-F1
#
_cell.length_a   1.000
_cell.length_b   1.000
_cell.length_c   1.000
_cell.angle_alpha   90.00
_cell.angle_beta   90.00
_cell.angle_gamma   90.00
#
_symmetry.space_group_name_H-M   'P 1'
#
loop_
_entity.id
_entity.type
_entity.pdbx_description
1 polymer ?
#
loop_
_entity_poly.entity_id
_entity_poly.type
_entity_poly.pdbx_seq_one_letter_code
_entity_poly.pdbx_strand_id
1 'polypeptide(L)'
;MWSDAWQWLNQQKPKHWSAEAQAQMDLVKLHAQVTESQANQIWASASAAIFAYLLDGRWGEAKTVFQTAVDGAQLGDIITMLKTDSGGLWQRVEAALEVNPDDSNVQAWGGLILAAQEDPQKAIAWVKELPQTNPQVYQLLNHMDNALNPVPAIVRHFSQLVGNSEIIQTVNATDWLQPEDAHGGIGEQHCQRQQESTELVSVAEEESIAISPLSPCPSVSVTLQKNPEEVWYQVQVKAFHDGQGWRWMPFSDLRLPTLTKGKRLWRYLGLDVDPQIRISLWSENGIQQSTTATVKGVSYQEGMIKLLAAGGKFPSEALAVDGSNQHLLAHTDTGLRWLDPSAITLSALYHLNPESVSAMLPVLWQELINSGQFSPGPLPSLPMMLQEIGHWSVRPIELTGNNQPEAVLTLYQEISVTSESSEVGLSDSNNDGMDTQRASTIYKPRTMIFSDAGALLYSEFSQDSSSSMTAIADLGDGGPAAIVIDEPNNYSLKRWSPKHQRFE
;
A
#
# COMPACT_ATOMS: atom_id res chain seq x y z
N MET A 1 38.97 21.86 -2.93
CA MET A 1 40.06 20.87 -2.94
C MET A 1 41.45 21.45 -2.83
N TRP A 2 41.65 22.77 -2.84
CA TRP A 2 42.99 23.32 -2.96
C TRP A 2 43.88 22.98 -1.76
N SER A 3 43.32 23.00 -0.55
CA SER A 3 44.06 22.63 0.66
C SER A 3 44.47 21.16 0.68
N ASP A 4 43.54 20.24 0.42
CA ASP A 4 43.83 18.80 0.37
C ASP A 4 44.76 18.44 -0.79
N ALA A 5 44.53 19.01 -1.97
CA ALA A 5 45.38 18.81 -3.14
C ALA A 5 46.80 19.32 -2.89
N TRP A 6 46.96 20.48 -2.23
CA TRP A 6 48.27 20.98 -1.84
C TRP A 6 48.94 20.04 -0.83
N GLN A 7 48.22 19.57 0.20
CA GLN A 7 48.78 18.63 1.18
C GLN A 7 49.24 17.33 0.51
N TRP A 8 48.41 16.77 -0.37
CA TRP A 8 48.72 15.55 -1.09
C TRP A 8 49.92 15.72 -2.03
N LEU A 9 49.95 16.78 -2.85
CA LEU A 9 51.10 17.07 -3.73
C LEU A 9 52.38 17.32 -2.93
N ASN A 10 52.28 17.92 -1.74
CA ASN A 10 53.42 18.16 -0.88
C ASN A 10 53.96 16.84 -0.28
N GLN A 11 53.08 15.87 0.02
CA GLN A 11 53.46 14.53 0.49
C GLN A 11 54.07 13.68 -0.62
N GLN A 12 53.52 13.77 -1.84
CA GLN A 12 53.97 12.99 -3.01
C GLN A 12 55.17 13.60 -3.75
N LYS A 13 55.78 14.65 -3.17
CA LYS A 13 56.88 15.42 -3.74
C LYS A 13 58.09 14.54 -4.08
N PRO A 14 58.42 14.31 -5.37
CA PRO A 14 59.63 13.58 -5.73
C PRO A 14 60.88 14.43 -5.44
N LYS A 15 62.01 13.75 -5.20
CA LYS A 15 63.32 14.40 -4.93
C LYS A 15 63.83 15.29 -6.06
N HIS A 16 63.42 15.01 -7.30
CA HIS A 16 63.77 15.79 -8.48
C HIS A 16 62.50 16.26 -9.18
N TRP A 17 62.25 17.57 -9.11
CA TRP A 17 61.05 18.23 -9.62
C TRP A 17 61.49 19.27 -10.67
N SER A 18 60.79 19.38 -11.80
CA SER A 18 61.04 20.46 -12.79
C SER A 18 60.58 21.83 -12.28
N ALA A 19 61.10 22.90 -12.88
CA ALA A 19 60.71 24.27 -12.51
C ALA A 19 59.22 24.53 -12.80
N GLU A 20 58.69 23.99 -13.89
CA GLU A 20 57.29 24.17 -14.31
C GLU A 20 56.35 23.52 -13.32
N ALA A 21 56.66 22.31 -12.88
CA ALA A 21 55.78 21.61 -11.95
C ALA A 21 55.91 22.19 -10.52
N GLN A 22 57.04 22.81 -10.16
CA GLN A 22 57.14 23.61 -8.92
C GLN A 22 56.28 24.87 -9.01
N ALA A 23 56.25 25.55 -10.16
CA ALA A 23 55.38 26.70 -10.39
C ALA A 23 53.88 26.32 -10.29
N GLN A 24 53.49 25.14 -10.79
CA GLN A 24 52.14 24.60 -10.61
C GLN A 24 51.82 24.34 -9.13
N MET A 25 52.77 23.78 -8.38
CA MET A 25 52.60 23.56 -6.93
C MET A 25 52.46 24.88 -6.16
N ASP A 26 53.21 25.91 -6.53
CA ASP A 26 53.13 27.24 -5.92
C ASP A 26 51.78 27.91 -6.22
N LEU A 27 51.24 27.72 -7.43
CA LEU A 27 49.90 28.17 -7.80
C LEU A 27 48.83 27.45 -6.97
N VAL A 28 48.92 26.12 -6.85
CA VAL A 28 48.02 25.31 -5.99
C VAL A 28 48.08 25.81 -4.55
N LYS A 29 49.28 26.07 -4.02
CA LYS A 29 49.48 26.61 -2.67
C LYS A 29 48.80 27.97 -2.49
N LEU A 30 48.93 28.87 -3.47
CA LEU A 30 48.29 30.19 -3.41
C LEU A 30 46.77 30.05 -3.34
N HIS A 31 46.18 29.21 -4.20
CA HIS A 31 44.74 28.96 -4.16
C HIS A 31 44.30 28.32 -2.84
N ALA A 32 45.08 27.39 -2.30
CA ALA A 32 44.82 26.75 -1.01
C ALA A 32 44.75 27.78 0.12
N GLN A 33 45.72 28.69 0.20
CA GLN A 33 45.73 29.75 1.23
C GLN A 33 44.49 30.64 1.14
N VAL A 34 44.04 30.97 -0.08
CA VAL A 34 42.85 31.79 -0.29
C VAL A 34 41.60 31.04 0.13
N THR A 35 41.39 29.81 -0.33
CA THR A 35 40.17 29.05 -0.01
C THR A 35 40.14 28.60 1.45
N GLU A 36 41.27 28.28 2.05
CA GLU A 36 41.39 27.99 3.48
C GLU A 36 40.97 29.19 4.32
N SER A 37 41.44 30.39 3.96
CA SER A 37 41.04 31.62 4.63
C SER A 37 39.53 31.87 4.54
N GLN A 38 38.90 31.56 3.41
CA GLN A 38 37.45 31.65 3.25
C GLN A 38 36.70 30.58 4.06
N ALA A 39 37.19 29.34 4.07
CA ALA A 39 36.60 28.24 4.82
C ALA A 39 36.68 28.44 6.35
N ASN A 40 37.71 29.13 6.83
CA ASN A 40 37.89 29.43 8.25
C ASN A 40 37.10 30.67 8.74
N GLN A 41 36.42 31.39 7.85
CA GLN A 41 35.57 32.53 8.24
C GLN A 41 34.25 32.08 8.87
N ILE A 42 33.69 32.94 9.70
CA ILE A 42 32.33 32.78 10.22
C ILE A 42 31.36 33.35 9.19
N TRP A 43 30.57 32.49 8.57
CA TRP A 43 29.59 32.86 7.57
C TRP A 43 28.22 33.16 8.20
N ALA A 44 27.49 34.10 7.61
CA ALA A 44 26.15 34.48 8.05
C ALA A 44 25.04 33.47 7.69
N SER A 45 25.31 32.55 6.75
CA SER A 45 24.36 31.57 6.23
C SER A 45 25.03 30.22 5.99
N ALA A 46 24.32 29.11 6.19
CA ALA A 46 24.83 27.77 5.91
C ALA A 46 25.22 27.55 4.44
N SER A 47 24.48 28.12 3.48
CA SER A 47 24.80 28.01 2.05
C SER A 47 26.18 28.59 1.71
N ALA A 48 26.49 29.78 2.24
CA ALA A 48 27.81 30.40 2.08
C ALA A 48 28.93 29.62 2.78
N ALA A 49 28.68 29.10 3.99
CA ALA A 49 29.64 28.25 4.70
C ALA A 49 29.96 26.98 3.91
N ILE A 50 28.92 26.28 3.45
CA ILE A 50 29.04 25.09 2.62
C ILE A 50 29.83 25.40 1.36
N PHE A 51 29.47 26.46 0.63
CA PHE A 51 30.18 26.83 -0.60
C PHE A 51 31.68 27.06 -0.36
N ALA A 52 32.04 27.78 0.71
CA ALA A 52 33.44 27.99 1.09
C ALA A 52 34.17 26.66 1.40
N TYR A 53 33.52 25.75 2.14
CA TYR A 53 34.08 24.43 2.43
C TYR A 53 34.28 23.59 1.16
N LEU A 54 33.32 23.57 0.24
CA LEU A 54 33.41 22.82 -1.02
C LEU A 54 34.53 23.36 -1.92
N LEU A 55 34.69 24.69 -1.98
CA LEU A 55 35.80 25.32 -2.70
C LEU A 55 37.15 24.89 -2.13
N ASP A 56 37.27 24.84 -0.80
CA ASP A 56 38.50 24.46 -0.12
C ASP A 56 38.79 22.95 -0.16
N GLY A 57 37.75 22.10 -0.26
CA GLY A 57 37.88 20.63 -0.29
C GLY A 57 37.43 19.96 1.01
N ARG A 58 36.91 20.75 1.94
CA ARG A 58 36.43 20.31 3.25
C ARG A 58 35.05 19.66 3.15
N TRP A 59 34.99 18.55 2.42
CA TRP A 59 33.75 17.86 2.07
C TRP A 59 32.99 17.37 3.31
N GLY A 60 33.72 16.91 4.33
CA GLY A 60 33.17 16.44 5.61
C GLY A 60 32.54 17.58 6.41
N GLU A 61 33.21 18.71 6.55
CA GLU A 61 32.72 19.89 7.26
C GLU A 61 31.51 20.48 6.55
N ALA A 62 31.55 20.56 5.22
CA ALA A 62 30.38 20.93 4.42
C ALA A 62 29.20 20.00 4.72
N LYS A 63 29.42 18.68 4.74
CA LYS A 63 28.38 17.67 5.03
C LYS A 63 27.80 17.86 6.43
N THR A 64 28.62 18.14 7.44
CA THR A 64 28.14 18.41 8.82
C THR A 64 27.25 19.66 8.88
N VAL A 65 27.63 20.74 8.20
CA VAL A 65 26.78 21.94 8.12
C VAL A 65 25.48 21.64 7.38
N PHE A 66 25.54 20.89 6.28
CA PHE A 66 24.36 20.47 5.53
C PHE A 66 23.38 19.67 6.39
N GLN A 67 23.88 18.65 7.11
CA GLN A 67 23.05 17.83 8.00
C GLN A 67 22.32 18.65 9.06
N THR A 68 22.96 19.70 9.58
CA THR A 68 22.33 20.61 10.56
C THR A 68 21.31 21.55 9.91
N ALA A 69 21.57 21.97 8.66
CA ALA A 69 20.69 22.90 7.93
C ALA A 69 19.44 22.23 7.35
N VAL A 70 19.50 20.93 7.06
CA VAL A 70 18.39 20.13 6.53
C VAL A 70 17.20 20.07 7.50
N ASP A 71 17.45 20.14 8.80
CA ASP A 71 16.40 20.16 9.83
C ASP A 71 15.80 21.56 10.06
N GLY A 72 16.19 22.56 9.25
CA GLY A 72 15.76 23.95 9.37
C GLY A 72 15.37 24.62 8.04
N ALA A 73 14.98 25.90 8.11
CA ALA A 73 14.52 26.69 6.96
C ALA A 73 15.62 27.01 5.92
N GLN A 74 16.88 26.62 6.15
CA GLN A 74 18.04 27.02 5.36
C GLN A 74 18.31 26.12 4.15
N LEU A 75 17.63 24.98 4.04
CA LEU A 75 17.84 24.01 2.97
C LEU A 75 17.53 24.59 1.58
N GLY A 76 16.54 25.47 1.46
CA GLY A 76 16.18 26.11 0.19
C GLY A 76 17.31 26.95 -0.41
N ASP A 77 18.05 27.68 0.42
CA ASP A 77 19.18 28.50 -0.01
C ASP A 77 20.36 27.64 -0.48
N ILE A 78 20.58 26.49 0.18
CA ILE A 78 21.61 25.52 -0.21
C ILE A 78 21.26 24.91 -1.57
N ILE A 79 20.01 24.47 -1.75
CA ILE A 79 19.53 23.91 -3.02
C ILE A 79 19.70 24.95 -4.13
N THR A 80 19.34 26.21 -3.87
CA THR A 80 19.50 27.30 -4.85
C THR A 80 20.97 27.50 -5.21
N MET A 81 21.87 27.54 -4.23
CA MET A 81 23.31 27.65 -4.45
C MET A 81 23.83 26.53 -5.37
N LEU A 82 23.48 25.27 -5.08
CA LEU A 82 23.88 24.12 -5.89
C LEU A 82 23.29 24.19 -7.31
N LYS A 83 22.02 24.59 -7.45
CA LYS A 83 21.36 24.78 -8.75
C LYS A 83 22.01 25.86 -9.61
N THR A 84 22.48 26.93 -8.98
CA THR A 84 23.06 28.08 -9.68
C THR A 84 24.55 27.95 -9.99
N ASP A 85 25.23 26.96 -9.42
CA ASP A 85 26.63 26.69 -9.75
C ASP A 85 26.79 26.33 -11.23
N SER A 86 27.75 26.96 -11.91
CA SER A 86 27.96 26.80 -13.35
C SER A 86 28.79 25.54 -13.71
N GLY A 87 28.83 24.54 -12.82
CA GLY A 87 29.59 23.30 -12.97
C GLY A 87 30.98 23.33 -12.32
N GLY A 88 31.36 24.43 -11.65
CA GLY A 88 32.65 24.54 -10.97
C GLY A 88 32.76 23.61 -9.76
N LEU A 89 31.65 23.30 -9.09
CA LEU A 89 31.61 22.31 -8.03
C LEU A 89 31.64 20.88 -8.58
N TRP A 90 30.97 20.64 -9.71
CA TRP A 90 30.97 19.32 -10.36
C TRP A 90 32.38 18.89 -10.80
N GLN A 91 33.12 19.76 -11.47
CA GLN A 91 34.51 19.49 -11.87
C GLN A 91 35.41 19.14 -10.67
N ARG A 92 35.10 19.70 -9.49
CA ARG A 92 35.81 19.38 -8.25
C ARG A 92 35.42 18.01 -7.71
N VAL A 93 34.16 17.61 -7.83
CA VAL A 93 33.74 16.25 -7.47
C VAL A 93 34.44 15.24 -8.37
N GLU A 94 34.47 15.46 -9.68
CA GLU A 94 35.14 14.56 -10.64
C GLU A 94 36.62 14.40 -10.30
N ALA A 95 37.36 15.50 -10.18
CA ALA A 95 38.78 15.45 -9.84
C ALA A 95 39.05 14.84 -8.44
N ALA A 96 38.13 15.00 -7.48
CA ALA A 96 38.26 14.38 -6.16
C ALA A 96 38.10 12.85 -6.23
N LEU A 97 37.10 12.38 -6.96
CA LEU A 97 36.83 10.95 -7.14
C LEU A 97 37.87 10.26 -8.02
N GLU A 98 38.52 10.97 -8.95
CA GLU A 98 39.67 10.43 -9.70
C GLU A 98 40.85 10.12 -8.77
N VAL A 99 41.06 10.94 -7.72
CA VAL A 99 42.12 10.74 -6.73
C VAL A 99 41.74 9.70 -5.68
N ASN A 100 40.50 9.77 -5.18
CA ASN A 100 39.97 8.83 -4.19
C ASN A 100 38.51 8.47 -4.50
N PRO A 101 38.27 7.39 -5.24
CA PRO A 101 36.91 6.97 -5.63
C PRO A 101 36.01 6.60 -4.44
N ASP A 102 36.60 6.22 -3.30
CA ASP A 102 35.89 5.71 -2.12
C ASP A 102 35.56 6.81 -1.08
N ASP A 103 35.84 8.09 -1.39
CA ASP A 103 35.53 9.19 -0.47
C ASP A 103 34.02 9.44 -0.39
N SER A 104 33.37 8.82 0.60
CA SER A 104 31.93 8.94 0.81
C SER A 104 31.40 10.37 0.99
N ASN A 105 32.22 11.35 1.40
CA ASN A 105 31.78 12.74 1.50
C ASN A 105 31.73 13.40 0.12
N VAL A 106 32.72 13.10 -0.73
CA VAL A 106 32.74 13.57 -2.13
C VAL A 106 31.59 12.96 -2.91
N GLN A 107 31.35 11.65 -2.74
CA GLN A 107 30.21 10.95 -3.34
C GLN A 107 28.87 11.58 -2.90
N ALA A 108 28.73 11.91 -1.62
CA ALA A 108 27.55 12.60 -1.10
C ALA A 108 27.32 13.94 -1.82
N TRP A 109 28.37 14.76 -1.96
CA TRP A 109 28.25 16.07 -2.62
C TRP A 109 27.99 15.95 -4.12
N GLY A 110 28.60 15.00 -4.81
CA GLY A 110 28.28 14.71 -6.21
C GLY A 110 26.81 14.37 -6.41
N GLY A 111 26.28 13.50 -5.54
CA GLY A 111 24.85 13.15 -5.55
C GLY A 111 23.96 14.37 -5.29
N LEU A 112 24.27 15.17 -4.27
CA LEU A 112 23.49 16.37 -3.94
C LEU A 112 23.52 17.41 -5.07
N ILE A 113 24.67 17.60 -5.73
CA ILE A 113 24.80 18.52 -6.88
C ILE A 113 23.91 18.04 -8.04
N LEU A 114 24.02 16.77 -8.43
CA LEU A 114 23.18 16.20 -9.49
C LEU A 114 21.69 16.27 -9.16
N ALA A 115 21.32 15.98 -7.91
CA ALA A 115 19.92 16.06 -7.47
C ALA A 115 19.38 17.49 -7.51
N ALA A 116 20.23 18.50 -7.27
CA ALA A 116 19.85 19.90 -7.38
C ALA A 116 19.71 20.33 -8.84
N GLN A 117 20.74 20.08 -9.64
CA GLN A 117 20.88 20.64 -10.98
C GLN A 117 20.02 19.90 -12.03
N GLU A 118 19.85 18.60 -11.86
CA GLU A 118 19.08 17.77 -12.79
C GLU A 118 17.83 17.21 -12.11
N ASP A 119 17.93 16.01 -11.53
CA ASP A 119 16.85 15.39 -10.79
C ASP A 119 17.38 14.31 -9.81
N PRO A 120 16.64 13.99 -8.74
CA PRO A 120 17.04 12.97 -7.77
C PRO A 120 17.23 11.56 -8.34
N GLN A 121 16.56 11.17 -9.43
CA GLN A 121 16.73 9.82 -10.01
C GLN A 121 18.09 9.68 -10.69
N LYS A 122 18.52 10.70 -11.44
CA LYS A 122 19.86 10.72 -12.04
C LYS A 122 20.96 10.72 -11.00
N ALA A 123 20.79 11.46 -9.91
CA ALA A 123 21.73 11.44 -8.79
C ALA A 123 21.90 10.01 -8.24
N ILE A 124 20.80 9.27 -8.06
CA ILE A 124 20.85 7.88 -7.60
C ILE A 124 21.49 6.95 -8.62
N ALA A 125 21.14 7.09 -9.90
CA ALA A 125 21.76 6.30 -10.96
C ALA A 125 23.28 6.47 -10.96
N TRP A 126 23.74 7.72 -10.86
CA TRP A 126 25.16 8.04 -10.75
C TRP A 126 25.80 7.48 -9.48
N VAL A 127 25.18 7.66 -8.31
CA VAL A 127 25.72 7.13 -7.04
C VAL A 127 25.83 5.59 -7.09
N LYS A 128 24.91 4.90 -7.77
CA LYS A 128 24.94 3.43 -7.93
C LYS A 128 26.08 2.92 -8.81
N GLU A 129 26.57 3.74 -9.73
CA GLU A 129 27.70 3.39 -10.60
C GLU A 129 29.05 3.50 -9.87
N LEU A 130 29.08 4.08 -8.67
CA LEU A 130 30.30 4.26 -7.89
C LEU A 130 30.75 2.94 -7.21
N PRO A 131 32.07 2.72 -7.04
CA PRO A 131 32.62 1.43 -6.58
C PRO A 131 32.17 1.00 -5.18
N GLN A 132 32.04 1.95 -4.26
CA GLN A 132 31.64 1.73 -2.86
C GLN A 132 30.86 2.94 -2.36
N THR A 133 29.55 2.81 -2.16
CA THR A 133 28.72 3.92 -1.66
C THR A 133 28.32 3.71 -0.20
N ASN A 134 28.56 4.72 0.63
CA ASN A 134 28.08 4.74 2.01
C ASN A 134 26.55 4.93 2.05
N PRO A 135 25.78 4.11 2.81
CA PRO A 135 24.32 4.24 2.96
C PRO A 135 23.83 5.64 3.37
N GLN A 136 24.66 6.42 4.07
CA GLN A 136 24.34 7.81 4.44
C GLN A 136 24.14 8.73 3.24
N VAL A 137 24.77 8.45 2.09
CA VAL A 137 24.59 9.24 0.86
C VAL A 137 23.12 9.23 0.43
N TYR A 138 22.49 8.04 0.45
CA TYR A 138 21.07 7.88 0.12
C TYR A 138 20.15 8.60 1.11
N GLN A 139 20.51 8.66 2.39
CA GLN A 139 19.74 9.41 3.38
C GLN A 139 19.74 10.90 3.05
N LEU A 140 20.90 11.48 2.72
CA LEU A 140 21.01 12.88 2.33
C LEU A 140 20.23 13.20 1.05
N LEU A 141 20.29 12.32 0.05
CA LEU A 141 19.49 12.45 -1.18
C LEU A 141 17.98 12.38 -0.88
N ASN A 142 17.54 11.52 0.04
CA ASN A 142 16.14 11.45 0.46
C ASN A 142 15.67 12.75 1.13
N HIS A 143 16.50 13.36 1.98
CA HIS A 143 16.18 14.65 2.58
C HIS A 143 16.04 15.75 1.52
N MET A 144 16.92 15.75 0.52
CA MET A 144 16.89 16.69 -0.57
C MET A 144 15.67 16.51 -1.49
N ASP A 145 15.32 15.27 -1.85
CA ASP A 145 14.12 14.95 -2.63
C ASP A 145 12.85 15.43 -1.90
N ASN A 146 12.75 15.23 -0.58
CA ASN A 146 11.63 15.74 0.20
C ASN A 146 11.54 17.27 0.22
N ALA A 147 12.66 17.97 0.14
CA ALA A 147 12.68 19.44 0.10
C ALA A 147 12.37 20.00 -1.29
N LEU A 148 12.84 19.32 -2.34
CA LEU A 148 12.52 19.64 -3.73
C LEU A 148 11.06 19.34 -4.07
N ASN A 149 10.54 18.25 -3.49
CA ASN A 149 9.19 17.74 -3.70
C ASN A 149 8.47 17.65 -2.36
N PRO A 150 8.10 18.78 -1.72
CA PRO A 150 7.49 18.77 -0.41
C PRO A 150 6.16 18.03 -0.43
N VAL A 151 6.06 17.00 0.41
CA VAL A 151 4.85 16.22 0.60
C VAL A 151 4.32 16.47 2.02
N PRO A 152 3.01 16.71 2.22
CA PRO A 152 2.43 16.94 3.55
C PRO A 152 2.83 15.87 4.57
N ALA A 153 2.96 16.20 5.85
CA ALA A 153 3.19 15.17 6.86
C ALA A 153 1.99 14.22 6.95
N ILE A 154 2.24 12.91 7.10
CA ILE A 154 1.18 11.92 7.39
C ILE A 154 1.21 11.66 8.90
N VAL A 155 0.06 11.81 9.54
CA VAL A 155 -0.14 11.39 10.92
C VAL A 155 -0.15 9.87 10.93
N ARG A 156 0.65 9.21 11.78
CA ARG A 156 0.61 7.74 11.87
C ARG A 156 -0.78 7.28 12.30
N HIS A 157 -1.30 6.28 11.62
CA HIS A 157 -2.60 5.68 11.87
C HIS A 157 -2.54 4.16 11.64
N PHE A 158 -3.48 3.43 12.23
CA PHE A 158 -3.65 2.01 11.91
C PHE A 158 -4.16 1.84 10.48
N SER A 159 -3.88 0.68 9.88
CA SER A 159 -4.34 0.38 8.54
C SER A 159 -5.87 0.26 8.51
N GLN A 160 -6.45 1.03 7.60
CA GLN A 160 -7.90 1.10 7.37
C GLN A 160 -8.10 1.09 5.87
N LEU A 161 -8.33 -0.09 5.30
CA LEU A 161 -8.51 -0.27 3.87
C LEU A 161 -9.50 -1.37 3.55
N VAL A 162 -10.03 -1.29 2.34
CA VAL A 162 -10.88 -2.30 1.71
C VAL A 162 -10.53 -2.43 0.24
N GLY A 163 -10.58 -3.65 -0.29
CA GLY A 163 -10.22 -3.93 -1.67
C GLY A 163 -10.70 -5.30 -2.13
N ASN A 164 -10.61 -5.53 -3.44
CA ASN A 164 -10.87 -6.84 -4.02
C ASN A 164 -9.58 -7.63 -4.09
N SER A 165 -9.65 -8.92 -3.80
CA SER A 165 -8.51 -9.81 -3.78
C SER A 165 -8.65 -10.91 -4.82
N GLU A 166 -7.52 -11.37 -5.32
CA GLU A 166 -7.39 -12.55 -6.15
C GLU A 166 -6.15 -13.35 -5.72
N ILE A 167 -6.15 -14.66 -5.97
CA ILE A 167 -5.00 -15.52 -5.70
C ILE A 167 -4.11 -15.51 -6.95
N ILE A 168 -2.81 -15.22 -6.77
CA ILE A 168 -1.84 -15.25 -7.87
C ILE A 168 -0.78 -16.33 -7.63
N GLN A 169 -0.25 -16.90 -8.71
CA GLN A 169 0.75 -17.97 -8.64
C GLN A 169 2.18 -17.45 -8.74
N THR A 170 2.37 -16.37 -9.49
CA THR A 170 3.69 -15.81 -9.81
C THR A 170 3.78 -14.38 -9.29
N VAL A 171 4.93 -14.05 -8.70
CA VAL A 171 5.25 -12.71 -8.20
C VAL A 171 6.55 -12.26 -8.84
N ASN A 172 6.51 -11.12 -9.52
CA ASN A 172 7.71 -10.43 -9.94
C ASN A 172 8.10 -9.40 -8.88
N ALA A 173 9.27 -9.59 -8.25
CA ALA A 173 9.70 -8.77 -7.12
C ALA A 173 9.86 -7.28 -7.47
N THR A 174 10.17 -6.95 -8.73
CA THR A 174 10.38 -5.56 -9.15
C THR A 174 9.10 -4.71 -9.18
N ASP A 175 7.93 -5.35 -9.14
CA ASP A 175 6.64 -4.66 -9.28
C ASP A 175 6.11 -4.14 -7.93
N TRP A 176 6.78 -4.52 -6.83
CA TRP A 176 6.32 -4.32 -5.46
C TRP A 176 7.33 -3.50 -4.65
N LEU A 177 6.82 -2.47 -4.00
CA LEU A 177 7.54 -1.58 -3.10
C LEU A 177 7.33 -2.04 -1.65
N GLN A 178 8.41 -2.23 -0.92
CA GLN A 178 8.47 -2.57 0.50
C GLN A 178 8.77 -1.30 1.31
N PRO A 179 8.54 -1.29 2.64
CA PRO A 179 8.67 -0.07 3.44
C PRO A 179 10.14 0.41 3.54
N GLU A 180 11.09 -0.48 3.26
CA GLU A 180 12.54 -0.25 3.30
C GLU A 180 13.15 0.04 1.91
N ASP A 181 12.36 -0.02 0.83
CA ASP A 181 12.84 0.16 -0.56
C ASP A 181 13.31 1.58 -0.90
N ALA A 182 13.56 2.41 0.11
CA ALA A 182 14.38 3.62 0.00
C ALA A 182 15.86 3.31 -0.36
N HIS A 183 16.23 2.04 -0.43
CA HIS A 183 17.48 1.55 -1.03
C HIS A 183 17.15 0.79 -2.30
N GLY A 184 16.84 1.50 -3.38
CA GLY A 184 16.38 0.89 -4.62
C GLY A 184 17.26 -0.31 -5.02
N GLY A 185 16.72 -1.52 -4.89
CA GLY A 185 17.35 -2.78 -5.30
C GLY A 185 18.79 -2.95 -4.84
N ILE A 186 19.03 -3.17 -3.54
CA ILE A 186 20.27 -3.80 -3.08
C ILE A 186 20.05 -5.32 -3.05
N GLY A 187 19.97 -5.89 -4.24
CA GLY A 187 20.35 -7.28 -4.46
C GLY A 187 21.81 -7.29 -4.90
N GLU A 188 22.63 -7.93 -4.08
CA GLU A 188 23.89 -8.59 -4.45
C GLU A 188 25.24 -7.83 -4.33
N GLN A 189 26.11 -8.54 -3.58
CA GLN A 189 27.57 -8.54 -3.55
C GLN A 189 28.26 -7.30 -2.95
N HIS A 190 28.97 -7.50 -1.82
CA HIS A 190 30.43 -7.44 -1.73
C HIS A 190 30.87 -7.55 -0.25
N CYS A 191 31.51 -8.67 0.10
CA CYS A 191 32.37 -8.79 1.28
C CYS A 191 33.77 -9.14 0.79
N GLN A 192 34.74 -8.23 0.90
CA GLN A 192 36.16 -8.58 0.84
C GLN A 192 36.90 -8.10 2.08
N ARG A 193 37.27 -9.11 2.89
CA ARG A 193 38.59 -9.37 3.49
C ARG A 193 39.46 -8.14 3.80
N GLN A 194 39.67 -7.90 5.10
CA GLN A 194 40.92 -7.35 5.61
C GLN A 194 41.55 -8.37 6.59
N GLN A 195 42.64 -8.99 6.14
CA GLN A 195 43.67 -9.55 7.00
C GLN A 195 44.98 -8.97 6.48
N GLU A 196 45.59 -8.10 7.26
CA GLU A 196 47.00 -7.71 7.31
C GLU A 196 47.06 -6.59 8.38
N SER A 197 47.93 -6.49 9.37
CA SER A 197 49.03 -7.29 9.93
C SER A 197 49.49 -6.49 11.16
N THR A 198 49.64 -7.11 12.34
CA THR A 198 50.75 -6.73 13.23
C THR A 198 51.10 -7.88 14.17
N GLU A 199 52.41 -8.14 14.25
CA GLU A 199 53.06 -9.29 14.85
C GLU A 199 53.13 -9.27 16.40
N LEU A 200 52.98 -10.48 16.96
CA LEU A 200 53.76 -11.16 18.02
C LEU A 200 54.11 -10.43 19.34
N VAL A 201 53.57 -10.96 20.46
CA VAL A 201 54.36 -11.50 21.61
C VAL A 201 53.57 -12.63 22.31
N SER A 202 54.27 -13.74 22.61
CA SER A 202 53.93 -14.94 23.43
C SER A 202 53.31 -14.64 24.80
N VAL A 203 52.50 -15.51 25.45
CA VAL A 203 52.87 -16.75 26.17
C VAL A 203 51.60 -17.56 26.52
N ALA A 204 51.76 -18.88 26.64
CA ALA A 204 50.83 -19.94 27.04
C ALA A 204 49.82 -19.62 28.16
N GLU A 205 48.57 -20.10 28.03
CA GLU A 205 48.02 -21.26 28.74
C GLU A 205 46.54 -21.48 28.38
N GLU A 206 46.14 -22.74 28.47
CA GLU A 206 44.84 -23.40 28.31
C GLU A 206 43.54 -22.57 28.40
N GLU A 207 42.72 -22.63 27.35
CA GLU A 207 41.29 -22.98 27.42
C GLU A 207 40.74 -23.26 26.01
N SER A 208 40.15 -24.43 25.81
CA SER A 208 39.57 -24.88 24.54
C SER A 208 38.22 -24.21 24.28
N ILE A 209 38.24 -22.97 23.78
CA ILE A 209 37.07 -22.35 23.16
C ILE A 209 37.00 -22.85 21.72
N ALA A 210 36.02 -23.70 21.42
CA ALA A 210 35.68 -24.08 20.06
C ALA A 210 35.24 -22.83 19.30
N ILE A 211 36.14 -22.29 18.46
CA ILE A 211 35.85 -21.24 17.49
C ILE A 211 34.88 -21.84 16.48
N SER A 212 33.61 -21.51 16.67
CA SER A 212 32.55 -21.78 15.70
C SER A 212 32.88 -21.04 14.40
N PRO A 213 32.69 -21.63 13.20
CA PRO A 213 32.88 -20.90 11.96
C PRO A 213 31.94 -19.70 11.97
N LEU A 214 32.54 -18.52 11.84
CA LEU A 214 31.88 -17.22 11.68
C LEU A 214 30.66 -17.39 10.76
N SER A 215 29.48 -17.20 11.34
CA SER A 215 28.24 -17.13 10.58
C SER A 215 28.38 -16.01 9.53
N PRO A 216 28.00 -16.24 8.27
CA PRO A 216 27.92 -15.15 7.31
C PRO A 216 26.98 -14.08 7.85
N CYS A 217 27.37 -12.81 7.68
CA CYS A 217 26.53 -11.65 8.00
C CYS A 217 25.12 -11.84 7.42
N PRO A 218 24.04 -11.51 8.13
CA PRO A 218 22.71 -11.56 7.56
C PRO A 218 22.64 -10.56 6.41
N SER A 219 22.64 -11.09 5.18
CA SER A 219 22.25 -10.35 4.00
C SER A 219 20.76 -10.05 4.15
N VAL A 220 20.41 -8.79 4.38
CA VAL A 220 19.01 -8.37 4.24
C VAL A 220 18.76 -8.20 2.73
N SER A 221 18.74 -9.33 2.03
CA SER A 221 18.06 -9.40 0.74
C SER A 221 16.58 -9.33 1.09
N VAL A 222 15.94 -8.17 0.91
CA VAL A 222 14.48 -8.10 1.05
C VAL A 222 13.89 -8.94 -0.08
N THR A 223 13.65 -10.21 0.22
CA THR A 223 13.00 -11.16 -0.68
C THR A 223 11.55 -11.21 -0.26
N LEU A 224 10.63 -11.05 -1.21
CA LEU A 224 9.22 -11.32 -0.98
C LEU A 224 9.07 -12.82 -0.66
N GLN A 225 9.13 -13.13 0.63
CA GLN A 225 9.01 -14.49 1.15
C GLN A 225 7.62 -14.68 1.75
N LYS A 226 7.06 -15.84 1.47
CA LYS A 226 5.87 -16.38 2.13
C LYS A 226 6.20 -17.76 2.69
N ASN A 227 5.41 -18.21 3.65
CA ASN A 227 5.54 -19.58 4.14
C ASN A 227 5.14 -20.60 3.03
N PRO A 228 5.65 -21.84 3.08
CA PRO A 228 5.33 -22.87 2.09
C PRO A 228 3.83 -23.15 1.94
N GLU A 229 3.09 -23.08 3.06
CA GLU A 229 1.64 -23.34 3.15
C GLU A 229 0.78 -22.13 2.77
N GLU A 230 1.38 -20.95 2.61
CA GLU A 230 0.66 -19.73 2.25
C GLU A 230 0.47 -19.62 0.74
N VAL A 231 -0.51 -18.82 0.32
CA VAL A 231 -0.66 -18.38 -1.07
C VAL A 231 -0.44 -16.88 -1.18
N TRP A 232 -0.15 -16.42 -2.39
CA TRP A 232 -0.08 -14.99 -2.67
C TRP A 232 -1.46 -14.46 -3.02
N TYR A 233 -1.84 -13.38 -2.35
CA TYR A 233 -3.02 -12.57 -2.64
C TYR A 233 -2.58 -11.26 -3.27
N GLN A 234 -3.15 -10.93 -4.43
CA GLN A 234 -3.09 -9.58 -4.99
C GLN A 234 -4.38 -8.85 -4.63
N VAL A 235 -4.25 -7.72 -3.94
CA VAL A 235 -5.39 -6.90 -3.52
C VAL A 235 -5.40 -5.60 -4.32
N GLN A 236 -6.47 -5.33 -5.06
CA GLN A 236 -6.74 -4.02 -5.61
C GLN A 236 -7.49 -3.19 -4.56
N VAL A 237 -6.82 -2.16 -4.01
CA VAL A 237 -7.43 -1.29 -3.00
C VAL A 237 -8.53 -0.44 -3.66
N LYS A 238 -9.73 -0.47 -3.08
CA LYS A 238 -10.87 0.35 -3.50
C LYS A 238 -10.99 1.62 -2.69
N ALA A 239 -10.73 1.52 -1.39
CA ALA A 239 -10.70 2.66 -0.49
C ALA A 239 -9.71 2.44 0.66
N PHE A 240 -9.19 3.54 1.20
CA PHE A 240 -8.41 3.53 2.43
C PHE A 240 -8.59 4.84 3.19
N HIS A 241 -8.40 4.83 4.50
CA HIS A 241 -8.39 6.02 5.33
C HIS A 241 -6.94 6.51 5.51
N ASP A 242 -6.65 7.76 5.15
CA ASP A 242 -5.29 8.34 5.17
C ASP A 242 -4.88 8.96 6.52
N GLY A 243 -5.66 8.66 7.57
CA GLY A 243 -5.54 9.25 8.91
C GLY A 243 -6.31 10.55 9.08
N GLN A 244 -6.89 11.13 8.02
CA GLN A 244 -7.78 12.28 8.07
C GLN A 244 -9.17 11.96 7.53
N GLY A 245 -9.25 11.15 6.48
CA GLY A 245 -10.52 10.73 5.90
C GLY A 245 -10.38 9.57 4.91
N TRP A 246 -11.53 9.01 4.52
CA TRP A 246 -11.59 7.98 3.49
C TRP A 246 -11.29 8.55 2.11
N ARG A 247 -10.38 7.89 1.40
CA ARG A 247 -10.03 8.11 0.01
C ARG A 247 -10.51 6.93 -0.82
N TRP A 248 -10.97 7.23 -2.04
CA TRP A 248 -11.56 6.26 -2.96
C TRP A 248 -10.77 6.25 -4.26
N MET A 249 -10.71 5.09 -4.92
CA MET A 249 -10.10 5.01 -6.25
C MET A 249 -10.88 5.87 -7.27
N PRO A 250 -10.22 6.49 -8.27
CA PRO A 250 -8.77 6.47 -8.52
C PRO A 250 -7.99 7.45 -7.62
N PHE A 251 -6.85 6.99 -7.09
CA PHE A 251 -5.99 7.74 -6.16
C PHE A 251 -5.02 8.70 -6.88
N SER A 252 -5.49 9.36 -7.93
CA SER A 252 -4.66 10.18 -8.84
C SER A 252 -3.98 11.39 -8.18
N ASP A 253 -4.45 11.80 -7.01
CA ASP A 253 -3.95 12.95 -6.27
C ASP A 253 -2.82 12.60 -5.27
N LEU A 254 -2.45 11.32 -5.16
CA LEU A 254 -1.40 10.88 -4.25
C LEU A 254 -0.02 11.40 -4.66
N ARG A 255 0.54 12.23 -3.78
CA ARG A 255 1.91 12.72 -3.90
C ARG A 255 2.87 11.74 -3.24
N LEU A 256 3.76 11.18 -4.04
CA LEU A 256 4.81 10.25 -3.62
C LEU A 256 6.19 10.86 -3.92
N PRO A 257 7.08 11.02 -2.91
CA PRO A 257 8.47 11.39 -3.14
C PRO A 257 9.15 10.38 -4.07
N THR A 258 10.13 10.80 -4.83
CA THR A 258 10.78 9.98 -5.85
C THR A 258 11.52 8.79 -5.23
N LEU A 259 12.22 9.03 -4.12
CA LEU A 259 13.15 8.06 -3.54
C LEU A 259 12.53 7.21 -2.43
N THR A 260 11.47 7.72 -1.79
CA THR A 260 10.82 7.04 -0.66
C THR A 260 9.38 6.64 -0.97
N LYS A 261 9.06 6.39 -2.26
CA LYS A 261 7.72 6.01 -2.75
C LYS A 261 7.10 4.89 -1.91
N GLY A 262 7.83 3.79 -1.71
CA GLY A 262 7.38 2.64 -0.91
C GLY A 262 7.05 3.05 0.51
N LYS A 263 8.04 3.56 1.26
CA LYS A 263 7.86 4.05 2.64
C LYS A 263 6.69 5.03 2.77
N ARG A 264 6.52 5.94 1.81
CA ARG A 264 5.44 6.92 1.80
C ARG A 264 4.08 6.25 1.60
N LEU A 265 3.97 5.33 0.63
CA LEU A 265 2.73 4.65 0.31
C LEU A 265 2.29 3.72 1.46
N TRP A 266 3.22 2.99 2.07
CA TRP A 266 2.96 2.19 3.27
C TRP A 266 2.39 3.04 4.41
N ARG A 267 2.90 4.27 4.59
CA ARG A 267 2.38 5.21 5.60
C ARG A 267 0.98 5.74 5.28
N TYR A 268 0.68 6.05 4.01
CA TYR A 268 -0.69 6.45 3.62
C TYR A 268 -1.72 5.36 3.94
N LEU A 269 -1.31 4.10 3.85
CA LEU A 269 -2.16 2.95 4.06
C LEU A 269 -2.18 2.46 5.52
N GLY A 270 -1.40 3.09 6.41
CA GLY A 270 -1.23 2.65 7.81
C GLY A 270 -0.52 1.30 7.96
N LEU A 271 0.07 0.76 6.89
CA LEU A 271 0.71 -0.55 6.87
C LEU A 271 2.08 -0.55 7.56
N ASP A 272 2.68 0.63 7.80
CA ASP A 272 3.89 0.75 8.64
C ASP A 272 3.60 0.51 10.12
N VAL A 273 2.32 0.56 10.52
CA VAL A 273 1.85 0.28 11.88
C VAL A 273 1.24 -1.12 11.96
N ASP A 274 0.34 -1.45 11.03
CA ASP A 274 -0.33 -2.74 10.99
C ASP A 274 -0.45 -3.28 9.55
N PRO A 275 0.42 -4.22 9.14
CA PRO A 275 0.40 -4.80 7.81
C PRO A 275 -0.58 -5.98 7.67
N GLN A 276 -1.38 -6.31 8.68
CA GLN A 276 -2.32 -7.43 8.63
C GLN A 276 -3.61 -7.03 7.90
N ILE A 277 -4.11 -7.94 7.06
CA ILE A 277 -5.41 -7.85 6.41
C ILE A 277 -6.16 -9.17 6.57
N ARG A 278 -7.48 -9.11 6.51
CA ARG A 278 -8.36 -10.27 6.34
C ARG A 278 -8.76 -10.39 4.89
N ILE A 279 -8.73 -11.62 4.40
CA ILE A 279 -9.35 -12.01 3.14
C ILE A 279 -10.64 -12.75 3.52
N SER A 280 -11.78 -12.33 2.98
CA SER A 280 -13.08 -12.95 3.21
C SER A 280 -13.72 -13.40 1.91
N LEU A 281 -14.48 -14.47 2.03
CA LEU A 281 -15.25 -15.11 0.98
C LEU A 281 -16.63 -15.44 1.55
N TRP A 282 -17.68 -15.22 0.77
CA TRP A 282 -19.02 -15.71 1.10
C TRP A 282 -19.32 -16.88 0.18
N SER A 283 -19.74 -18.01 0.76
CA SER A 283 -20.29 -19.11 -0.03
C SER A 283 -21.71 -18.77 -0.49
N GLU A 284 -22.22 -19.50 -1.49
CA GLU A 284 -23.57 -19.27 -2.07
C GLU A 284 -24.71 -19.31 -1.04
N ASN A 285 -24.51 -20.03 0.07
CA ASN A 285 -25.46 -20.10 1.19
C ASN A 285 -25.36 -18.91 2.17
N GLY A 286 -24.50 -17.92 1.90
CA GLY A 286 -24.29 -16.73 2.73
C GLY A 286 -23.36 -16.92 3.92
N ILE A 287 -22.67 -18.05 4.05
CA ILE A 287 -21.70 -18.28 5.13
C ILE A 287 -20.38 -17.59 4.78
N GLN A 288 -19.92 -16.72 5.68
CA GLN A 288 -18.61 -16.06 5.54
C GLN A 288 -17.48 -16.98 6.02
N GLN A 289 -16.45 -17.11 5.19
CA GLN A 289 -15.16 -17.70 5.54
C GLN A 289 -14.09 -16.62 5.46
N SER A 290 -13.13 -16.64 6.38
CA SER A 290 -12.03 -15.67 6.37
C SER A 290 -10.69 -16.29 6.74
N THR A 291 -9.63 -15.69 6.21
CA THR A 291 -8.23 -16.01 6.52
C THR A 291 -7.46 -14.71 6.71
N THR A 292 -6.37 -14.75 7.45
CA THR A 292 -5.48 -13.61 7.63
C THR A 292 -4.34 -13.67 6.62
N ALA A 293 -3.95 -12.50 6.11
CA ALA A 293 -2.78 -12.33 5.26
C ALA A 293 -1.95 -11.13 5.75
N THR A 294 -0.64 -11.22 5.59
CA THR A 294 0.30 -10.14 5.88
C THR A 294 0.73 -9.49 4.58
N VAL A 295 0.56 -8.17 4.46
CA VAL A 295 1.06 -7.40 3.32
C VAL A 295 2.59 -7.44 3.31
N LYS A 296 3.16 -7.75 2.15
CA LYS A 296 4.61 -7.86 1.91
C LYS A 296 5.13 -6.78 0.96
N GLY A 297 4.27 -6.23 0.12
CA GLY A 297 4.61 -5.19 -0.85
C GLY A 297 3.39 -4.40 -1.31
N VAL A 298 3.64 -3.19 -1.81
CA VAL A 298 2.61 -2.30 -2.39
C VAL A 298 3.05 -1.84 -3.77
N SER A 299 2.10 -1.62 -4.67
CA SER A 299 2.36 -1.07 -6.00
C SER A 299 1.42 0.10 -6.25
N TYR A 300 1.90 1.08 -7.02
CA TYR A 300 1.10 2.24 -7.41
C TYR A 300 1.37 2.61 -8.87
N GLN A 301 0.34 2.47 -9.70
CA GLN A 301 0.38 2.75 -11.13
C GLN A 301 -0.93 3.41 -11.55
N GLU A 302 -0.85 4.56 -12.22
CA GLU A 302 -2.01 5.25 -12.81
C GLU A 302 -3.20 5.48 -11.83
N GLY A 303 -2.91 5.81 -10.57
CA GLY A 303 -3.95 6.02 -9.56
C GLY A 303 -4.55 4.74 -8.98
N MET A 304 -4.03 3.56 -9.34
CA MET A 304 -4.41 2.28 -8.75
C MET A 304 -3.35 1.83 -7.75
N ILE A 305 -3.80 1.45 -6.55
CA ILE A 305 -2.96 0.82 -5.54
C ILE A 305 -3.23 -0.68 -5.56
N LYS A 306 -2.16 -1.48 -5.62
CA LYS A 306 -2.21 -2.92 -5.38
C LYS A 306 -1.40 -3.28 -4.15
N LEU A 307 -1.85 -4.29 -3.41
CA LEU A 307 -1.10 -4.90 -2.31
C LEU A 307 -0.77 -6.33 -2.69
N LEU A 308 0.42 -6.78 -2.31
CA LEU A 308 0.80 -8.18 -2.32
C LEU A 308 0.81 -8.68 -0.89
N ALA A 309 -0.01 -9.68 -0.58
CA ALA A 309 -0.12 -10.25 0.75
C ALA A 309 0.09 -11.76 0.73
N ALA A 310 0.76 -12.28 1.76
CA ALA A 310 0.94 -13.71 1.98
C ALA A 310 -0.02 -14.17 3.09
N GLY A 311 -0.83 -15.20 2.84
CA GLY A 311 -1.80 -15.68 3.82
C GLY A 311 -2.23 -17.12 3.58
N GLY A 312 -3.01 -17.66 4.52
CA GLY A 312 -3.50 -19.03 4.45
C GLY A 312 -4.39 -19.27 3.23
N LYS A 313 -4.34 -20.47 2.66
CA LYS A 313 -5.16 -20.89 1.51
C LYS A 313 -6.61 -21.18 1.93
N PHE A 314 -7.58 -20.81 1.11
CA PHE A 314 -8.97 -21.29 1.26
C PHE A 314 -9.11 -22.76 0.86
N PRO A 315 -9.97 -23.55 1.53
CA PRO A 315 -10.27 -24.92 1.10
C PRO A 315 -10.72 -24.94 -0.36
N SER A 316 -10.24 -25.91 -1.15
CA SER A 316 -10.56 -26.01 -2.58
C SER A 316 -12.08 -26.07 -2.84
N GLU A 317 -12.84 -26.71 -1.93
CA GLU A 317 -14.30 -26.80 -1.96
C GLU A 317 -14.99 -25.43 -1.84
N ALA A 318 -14.37 -24.49 -1.13
CA ALA A 318 -14.87 -23.13 -1.06
C ALA A 318 -14.76 -22.49 -2.43
N LEU A 319 -13.62 -22.64 -3.12
CA LEU A 319 -13.29 -21.99 -4.40
C LEU A 319 -13.77 -22.71 -5.67
N ALA A 320 -14.27 -23.96 -5.57
CA ALA A 320 -14.50 -24.86 -6.70
C ALA A 320 -15.99 -25.11 -7.04
N VAL A 321 -16.83 -24.09 -6.95
CA VAL A 321 -18.19 -24.19 -7.50
C VAL A 321 -18.16 -23.73 -8.96
N ASP A 322 -18.15 -24.72 -9.87
CA ASP A 322 -18.19 -24.55 -11.33
C ASP A 322 -19.20 -23.47 -11.73
N GLY A 323 -18.70 -22.33 -12.23
CA GLY A 323 -19.50 -21.24 -12.77
C GLY A 323 -19.73 -20.03 -11.86
N SER A 324 -19.35 -20.08 -10.57
CA SER A 324 -19.41 -18.91 -9.69
C SER A 324 -18.06 -18.18 -9.69
N ASN A 325 -18.04 -16.93 -10.18
CA ASN A 325 -16.93 -16.01 -9.95
C ASN A 325 -16.91 -15.66 -8.45
N GLN A 326 -16.28 -16.49 -7.63
CA GLN A 326 -16.16 -16.17 -6.21
C GLN A 326 -15.14 -15.06 -6.01
N HIS A 327 -15.65 -13.92 -5.58
CA HIS A 327 -14.85 -12.76 -5.27
C HIS A 327 -14.27 -12.86 -3.86
N LEU A 328 -13.04 -12.40 -3.69
CA LEU A 328 -12.43 -12.29 -2.36
C LEU A 328 -12.42 -10.83 -1.96
N LEU A 329 -12.88 -10.53 -0.75
CA LEU A 329 -12.80 -9.20 -0.18
C LEU A 329 -11.61 -9.11 0.78
N ALA A 330 -10.70 -8.19 0.52
CA ALA A 330 -9.64 -7.82 1.45
C ALA A 330 -10.06 -6.61 2.28
N HIS A 331 -9.83 -6.66 3.58
CA HIS A 331 -10.06 -5.54 4.48
C HIS A 331 -9.17 -5.63 5.72
N THR A 332 -8.95 -4.51 6.39
CA THR A 332 -8.31 -4.44 7.71
C THR A 332 -9.35 -4.44 8.82
N ASP A 333 -9.03 -4.98 10.00
CA ASP A 333 -9.95 -5.05 11.14
C ASP A 333 -10.47 -3.68 11.59
N THR A 334 -9.65 -2.62 11.43
CA THR A 334 -10.07 -1.26 11.78
C THR A 334 -10.76 -0.51 10.64
N GLY A 335 -10.62 -1.00 9.40
CA GLY A 335 -11.20 -0.36 8.21
C GLY A 335 -12.59 -0.90 7.84
N LEU A 336 -12.91 -2.11 8.28
CA LEU A 336 -14.22 -2.72 8.04
C LEU A 336 -14.58 -3.63 9.21
N ARG A 337 -15.64 -3.27 9.92
CA ARG A 337 -16.23 -4.08 10.99
C ARG A 337 -17.60 -4.58 10.58
N TRP A 338 -17.77 -5.90 10.55
CA TRP A 338 -19.05 -6.53 10.25
C TRP A 338 -20.10 -6.20 11.31
N LEU A 339 -21.28 -5.78 10.87
CA LEU A 339 -22.44 -5.55 11.72
C LEU A 339 -23.42 -6.71 11.56
N ASP A 340 -23.77 -7.35 12.69
CA ASP A 340 -24.78 -8.40 12.75
C ASP A 340 -25.95 -7.96 13.65
N PRO A 341 -26.88 -7.16 13.12
CA PRO A 341 -28.03 -6.69 13.89
C PRO A 341 -28.96 -7.85 14.28
N SER A 342 -29.50 -7.78 15.49
CA SER A 342 -30.43 -8.80 15.98
C SER A 342 -31.71 -8.83 15.14
N ALA A 343 -32.10 -10.05 14.73
CA ALA A 343 -33.33 -10.29 14.02
C ALA A 343 -34.55 -10.24 14.96
N ILE A 344 -35.62 -9.60 14.49
CA ILE A 344 -36.97 -9.67 15.07
C ILE A 344 -37.95 -10.12 13.99
N THR A 345 -39.20 -10.43 14.36
CA THR A 345 -40.23 -10.77 13.37
C THR A 345 -40.92 -9.52 12.84
N LEU A 346 -41.48 -9.57 11.63
CA LEU A 346 -42.30 -8.50 11.08
C LEU A 346 -43.47 -8.12 12.00
N SER A 347 -44.10 -9.10 12.65
CA SER A 347 -45.15 -8.84 13.65
C SER A 347 -44.61 -8.10 14.89
N ALA A 348 -43.41 -8.44 15.36
CA ALA A 348 -42.79 -7.70 16.45
C ALA A 348 -42.44 -6.27 16.04
N LEU A 349 -41.92 -6.08 14.81
CA LEU A 349 -41.67 -4.75 14.26
C LEU A 349 -42.96 -3.93 14.13
N TYR A 350 -44.08 -4.54 13.72
CA TYR A 350 -45.38 -3.87 13.65
C TYR A 350 -45.83 -3.33 15.01
N HIS A 351 -45.57 -4.06 16.11
CA HIS A 351 -45.88 -3.57 17.45
C HIS A 351 -44.99 -2.39 17.88
N LEU A 352 -43.77 -2.31 17.38
CA LEU A 352 -42.84 -1.22 17.68
C LEU A 352 -43.11 0.03 16.84
N ASN A 353 -43.38 -0.15 15.54
CA ASN A 353 -43.65 0.93 14.60
C ASN A 353 -44.81 0.57 13.64
N PRO A 354 -46.07 0.73 14.08
CA PRO A 354 -47.24 0.33 13.29
C PRO A 354 -47.38 1.12 11.97
N GLU A 355 -47.04 2.41 11.98
CA GLU A 355 -47.19 3.29 10.82
C GLU A 355 -46.25 2.88 9.69
N SER A 356 -44.97 2.69 10.01
CA SER A 356 -43.95 2.24 9.07
C SER A 356 -44.28 0.87 8.46
N VAL A 357 -44.63 -0.10 9.30
CA VAL A 357 -44.93 -1.45 8.80
C VAL A 357 -46.23 -1.46 7.98
N SER A 358 -47.21 -0.63 8.31
CA SER A 358 -48.43 -0.49 7.50
C SER A 358 -48.15 0.09 6.11
N ALA A 359 -47.16 0.97 5.98
CA ALA A 359 -46.70 1.50 4.70
C ALA A 359 -45.82 0.48 3.94
N MET A 360 -44.98 -0.27 4.66
CA MET A 360 -44.05 -1.25 4.10
C MET A 360 -44.73 -2.48 3.51
N LEU A 361 -45.72 -3.07 4.20
CA LEU A 361 -46.29 -4.38 3.81
C LEU A 361 -46.91 -4.38 2.40
N PRO A 362 -47.69 -3.37 1.96
CA PRO A 362 -48.19 -3.33 0.59
C PRO A 362 -47.08 -3.26 -0.46
N VAL A 363 -45.99 -2.53 -0.17
CA VAL A 363 -44.85 -2.39 -1.08
C VAL A 363 -44.08 -3.70 -1.18
N LEU A 364 -43.78 -4.33 -0.04
CA LEU A 364 -43.17 -5.67 0.04
C LEU A 364 -44.00 -6.70 -0.73
N TRP A 365 -45.32 -6.70 -0.55
CA TRP A 365 -46.22 -7.64 -1.22
C TRP A 365 -46.21 -7.45 -2.73
N GLN A 366 -46.28 -6.20 -3.19
CA GLN A 366 -46.25 -5.87 -4.61
C GLN A 366 -44.90 -6.26 -5.24
N GLU A 367 -43.80 -6.07 -4.54
CA GLU A 367 -42.46 -6.43 -5.00
C GLU A 367 -42.31 -7.95 -5.20
N LEU A 368 -42.91 -8.74 -4.30
CA LEU A 368 -42.95 -10.20 -4.42
C LEU A 368 -43.85 -10.68 -5.56
N ILE A 369 -44.95 -9.98 -5.84
CA ILE A 369 -45.76 -10.25 -7.05
C ILE A 369 -44.95 -9.93 -8.32
N ASN A 370 -44.30 -8.76 -8.35
CA ASN A 370 -43.54 -8.30 -9.52
C ASN A 370 -42.36 -9.22 -9.86
N SER A 371 -41.74 -9.81 -8.85
CA SER A 371 -40.65 -10.77 -9.00
C SER A 371 -41.12 -12.22 -9.23
N GLY A 372 -42.43 -12.46 -9.28
CA GLY A 372 -43.02 -13.78 -9.50
C GLY A 372 -42.98 -14.72 -8.29
N GLN A 373 -42.57 -14.23 -7.11
CA GLN A 373 -42.60 -15.00 -5.86
C GLN A 373 -44.03 -15.23 -5.38
N PHE A 374 -44.89 -14.22 -5.53
CA PHE A 374 -46.32 -14.31 -5.23
C PHE A 374 -47.14 -14.32 -6.51
N SER A 375 -48.26 -15.04 -6.46
CA SER A 375 -49.21 -15.05 -7.58
C SER A 375 -49.85 -13.67 -7.78
N PRO A 376 -50.04 -13.20 -9.02
CA PRO A 376 -50.76 -11.96 -9.29
C PRO A 376 -52.17 -11.98 -8.70
N GLY A 377 -52.56 -10.91 -8.01
CA GLY A 377 -53.88 -10.81 -7.37
C GLY A 377 -54.08 -9.47 -6.65
N PRO A 378 -55.28 -9.21 -6.12
CA PRO A 378 -55.53 -8.03 -5.30
C PRO A 378 -54.68 -8.07 -4.01
N LEU A 379 -54.19 -6.90 -3.58
CA LEU A 379 -53.45 -6.79 -2.32
C LEU A 379 -54.32 -7.25 -1.14
N PRO A 380 -53.86 -8.18 -0.30
CA PRO A 380 -54.58 -8.58 0.90
C PRO A 380 -54.75 -7.43 1.91
N SER A 381 -55.64 -7.62 2.88
CA SER A 381 -55.73 -6.68 4.00
C SER A 381 -54.50 -6.78 4.91
N LEU A 382 -54.15 -5.70 5.63
CA LEU A 382 -53.01 -5.70 6.56
C LEU A 382 -53.01 -6.86 7.57
N PRO A 383 -54.15 -7.22 8.22
CA PRO A 383 -54.18 -8.39 9.10
C PRO A 383 -53.86 -9.70 8.38
N MET A 384 -54.30 -9.87 7.12
CA MET A 384 -53.98 -11.06 6.33
C MET A 384 -52.51 -11.09 5.94
N MET A 385 -51.93 -9.95 5.56
CA MET A 385 -50.49 -9.85 5.27
C MET A 385 -49.66 -10.23 6.50
N LEU A 386 -49.98 -9.68 7.68
CA LEU A 386 -49.29 -10.00 8.93
C LEU A 386 -49.48 -11.47 9.36
N GLN A 387 -50.63 -12.07 9.06
CA GLN A 387 -50.84 -13.50 9.31
C GLN A 387 -49.93 -14.36 8.44
N GLU A 388 -49.79 -14.01 7.16
CA GLU A 388 -49.00 -14.78 6.20
C GLU A 388 -47.50 -14.61 6.41
N ILE A 389 -47.02 -13.35 6.45
CA ILE A 389 -45.58 -13.04 6.44
C ILE A 389 -45.07 -12.44 7.75
N GLY A 390 -45.93 -12.22 8.75
CA GLY A 390 -45.53 -11.59 10.01
C GLY A 390 -44.48 -12.37 10.81
N HIS A 391 -44.31 -13.66 10.53
CA HIS A 391 -43.28 -14.50 11.13
C HIS A 391 -41.90 -14.33 10.47
N TRP A 392 -41.80 -13.61 9.34
CA TRP A 392 -40.54 -13.38 8.64
C TRP A 392 -39.60 -12.53 9.47
N SER A 393 -38.31 -12.85 9.34
CA SER A 393 -37.23 -12.17 10.03
C SER A 393 -36.92 -10.83 9.35
N VAL A 394 -36.80 -9.79 10.16
CA VAL A 394 -36.35 -8.45 9.78
C VAL A 394 -35.23 -8.02 10.72
N ARG A 395 -34.24 -7.34 10.17
CA ARG A 395 -33.09 -6.81 10.90
C ARG A 395 -33.15 -5.28 10.91
N PRO A 396 -33.57 -4.66 12.03
CA PRO A 396 -33.58 -3.21 12.16
C PRO A 396 -32.15 -2.70 12.34
N ILE A 397 -31.71 -1.76 11.51
CA ILE A 397 -30.35 -1.19 11.56
C ILE A 397 -30.29 0.19 10.91
N GLU A 398 -29.47 1.09 11.46
CA GLU A 398 -29.26 2.44 10.95
C GLU A 398 -28.32 2.41 9.72
N LEU A 399 -28.81 2.89 8.58
CA LEU A 399 -28.14 2.93 7.28
C LEU A 399 -28.19 4.32 6.63
N THR A 400 -29.14 5.18 7.00
CA THR A 400 -29.41 6.44 6.28
C THR A 400 -28.86 7.71 6.95
N GLY A 401 -28.28 7.63 8.14
CA GLY A 401 -27.76 8.77 8.90
C GLY A 401 -28.85 9.59 9.61
N ASN A 402 -30.10 9.11 9.65
CA ASN A 402 -31.24 9.81 10.27
C ASN A 402 -31.47 9.40 11.74
N ASN A 403 -30.64 8.51 12.30
CA ASN A 403 -30.78 7.93 13.64
C ASN A 403 -32.07 7.08 13.84
N GLN A 404 -32.71 6.64 12.76
CA GLN A 404 -33.80 5.68 12.78
C GLN A 404 -33.36 4.39 12.08
N PRO A 405 -33.82 3.20 12.54
CA PRO A 405 -33.44 1.96 11.91
C PRO A 405 -34.26 1.70 10.63
N GLU A 406 -33.55 1.40 9.55
CA GLU A 406 -34.11 0.76 8.36
C GLU A 406 -34.43 -0.72 8.62
N ALA A 407 -35.47 -1.23 7.96
CA ALA A 407 -35.85 -2.63 8.00
C ALA A 407 -35.17 -3.41 6.86
N VAL A 408 -34.22 -4.28 7.20
CA VAL A 408 -33.55 -5.17 6.25
C VAL A 408 -34.20 -6.55 6.28
N LEU A 409 -34.75 -7.00 5.15
CA LEU A 409 -35.32 -8.33 4.97
C LEU A 409 -34.52 -9.13 3.95
N THR A 410 -34.13 -10.35 4.31
CA THR A 410 -33.48 -11.31 3.40
C THR A 410 -34.37 -12.53 3.25
N LEU A 411 -34.73 -12.85 2.01
CA LEU A 411 -35.60 -13.96 1.64
C LEU A 411 -34.86 -14.92 0.72
N TYR A 412 -35.24 -16.19 0.69
CA TYR A 412 -34.62 -17.18 -0.19
C TYR A 412 -35.49 -17.38 -1.44
N GLN A 413 -34.96 -17.00 -2.60
CA GLN A 413 -35.60 -17.23 -3.89
C GLN A 413 -35.17 -18.59 -4.44
N GLU A 414 -36.16 -19.39 -4.83
CA GLU A 414 -35.93 -20.63 -5.58
C GLU A 414 -35.46 -20.31 -7.00
N ILE A 415 -34.31 -20.86 -7.40
CA ILE A 415 -33.79 -20.79 -8.77
C ILE A 415 -33.69 -22.23 -9.29
N SER A 416 -34.49 -22.53 -10.32
CA SER A 416 -34.37 -23.78 -11.06
C SER A 416 -33.22 -23.66 -12.06
N VAL A 417 -32.14 -24.40 -11.85
CA VAL A 417 -31.07 -24.51 -12.85
C VAL A 417 -31.40 -25.69 -13.76
N THR A 418 -31.78 -25.40 -15.01
CA THR A 418 -31.76 -26.41 -16.07
C THR A 418 -30.32 -26.51 -16.57
N SER A 419 -29.63 -27.59 -16.24
CA SER A 419 -28.33 -27.90 -16.83
C SER A 419 -28.53 -28.07 -18.34
N GLU A 420 -28.17 -27.07 -19.14
CA GLU A 420 -27.99 -27.25 -20.58
C GLU A 420 -26.72 -28.09 -20.78
N SER A 421 -26.85 -29.42 -20.73
CA SER A 421 -25.79 -30.30 -21.21
C SER A 421 -25.75 -30.15 -22.73
N SER A 422 -24.70 -29.49 -23.19
CA SER A 422 -24.27 -29.37 -24.58
C SER A 422 -24.56 -30.65 -25.37
N GLU A 423 -25.24 -30.49 -26.52
CA GLU A 423 -25.36 -31.53 -27.52
C GLU A 423 -23.96 -32.01 -27.96
N VAL A 424 -23.57 -33.20 -27.50
CA VAL A 424 -22.56 -34.01 -28.18
C VAL A 424 -23.23 -35.35 -28.47
N GLY A 425 -23.68 -35.50 -29.72
CA GLY A 425 -24.26 -36.73 -30.19
C GLY A 425 -23.25 -37.87 -30.17
N LEU A 426 -23.61 -38.98 -29.53
CA LEU A 426 -23.18 -40.31 -29.92
C LEU A 426 -24.34 -41.28 -29.65
N SER A 427 -24.81 -41.88 -30.73
CA SER A 427 -25.58 -43.12 -30.74
C SER A 427 -24.80 -44.21 -29.98
N ASP A 428 -25.43 -44.85 -28.99
CA ASP A 428 -25.58 -46.30 -29.01
C ASP A 428 -26.52 -46.82 -27.91
N SER A 429 -27.09 -47.96 -28.27
CA SER A 429 -28.15 -48.77 -27.67
C SER A 429 -28.13 -49.02 -26.15
N ASN A 430 -29.36 -49.16 -25.64
CA ASN A 430 -29.81 -50.05 -24.56
C ASN A 430 -29.08 -49.98 -23.21
N ASN A 431 -29.68 -49.27 -22.25
CA ASN A 431 -29.74 -49.73 -20.87
C ASN A 431 -30.93 -49.10 -20.13
N ASP A 432 -31.68 -49.97 -19.44
CA ASP A 432 -32.60 -49.61 -18.36
C ASP A 432 -31.84 -48.78 -17.31
N GLY A 433 -32.24 -47.53 -17.15
CA GLY A 433 -31.68 -46.63 -16.15
C GLY A 433 -32.63 -45.48 -15.92
N MET A 434 -33.22 -45.44 -14.72
CA MET A 434 -34.01 -44.33 -14.21
C MET A 434 -33.14 -43.07 -14.19
N ASP A 435 -33.16 -42.28 -15.25
CA ASP A 435 -32.42 -41.03 -15.34
C ASP A 435 -33.19 -39.94 -14.59
N THR A 436 -33.05 -39.94 -13.26
CA THR A 436 -33.42 -38.77 -12.47
C THR A 436 -32.39 -37.68 -12.72
N GLN A 437 -32.60 -36.90 -13.79
CA GLN A 437 -32.12 -35.53 -13.87
C GLN A 437 -32.69 -34.78 -12.65
N ARG A 438 -31.97 -34.81 -11.53
CA ARG A 438 -32.29 -33.97 -10.38
C ARG A 438 -31.92 -32.55 -10.77
N ALA A 439 -32.90 -31.75 -11.16
CA ALA A 439 -32.78 -30.31 -11.07
C ALA A 439 -32.34 -29.98 -9.64
N SER A 440 -31.10 -29.51 -9.48
CA SER A 440 -30.65 -28.95 -8.21
C SER A 440 -31.35 -27.62 -8.04
N THR A 441 -32.36 -27.58 -7.18
CA THR A 441 -32.95 -26.33 -6.73
C THR A 441 -31.89 -25.56 -5.95
N ILE A 442 -31.45 -24.41 -6.47
CA ILE A 442 -30.55 -23.50 -5.76
C ILE A 442 -31.40 -22.41 -5.12
N TYR A 443 -31.21 -22.16 -3.82
CA TYR A 443 -31.87 -21.06 -3.12
C TYR A 443 -30.91 -19.88 -3.00
N LYS A 444 -31.22 -18.77 -3.66
CA LYS A 444 -30.41 -17.55 -3.59
C LYS A 444 -31.00 -16.58 -2.55
N PRO A 445 -30.23 -16.12 -1.55
CA PRO A 445 -30.69 -15.06 -0.67
C PRO A 445 -30.88 -13.76 -1.47
N ARG A 446 -31.98 -13.06 -1.21
CA ARG A 446 -32.37 -11.81 -1.85
C ARG A 446 -32.79 -10.79 -0.81
N THR A 447 -32.20 -9.62 -0.85
CA THR A 447 -32.41 -8.59 0.17
C THR A 447 -33.28 -7.41 -0.32
N MET A 448 -34.14 -6.93 0.57
CA MET A 448 -34.87 -5.67 0.46
C MET A 448 -34.60 -4.81 1.69
N ILE A 449 -34.48 -3.50 1.48
CA ILE A 449 -34.29 -2.52 2.56
C ILE A 449 -35.42 -1.50 2.49
N PHE A 450 -36.09 -1.28 3.62
CA PHE A 450 -37.13 -0.28 3.76
C PHE A 450 -36.71 0.81 4.74
N SER A 451 -37.09 2.06 4.45
CA SER A 451 -36.89 3.19 5.35
C SER A 451 -37.71 3.04 6.63
N ASP A 452 -37.38 3.86 7.62
CA ASP A 452 -38.18 4.05 8.83
C ASP A 452 -39.62 4.49 8.54
N ALA A 453 -39.90 5.07 7.36
CA ALA A 453 -41.23 5.43 6.87
C ALA A 453 -41.89 4.35 5.98
N GLY A 454 -41.26 3.19 5.80
CA GLY A 454 -41.78 2.08 5.00
C GLY A 454 -41.58 2.22 3.48
N ALA A 455 -40.76 3.16 3.02
CA ALA A 455 -40.42 3.31 1.61
C ALA A 455 -39.32 2.31 1.20
N LEU A 456 -39.43 1.71 0.01
CA LEU A 456 -38.40 0.80 -0.50
C LEU A 456 -37.15 1.58 -0.91
N LEU A 457 -36.01 1.28 -0.28
CA LEU A 457 -34.72 1.92 -0.52
C LEU A 457 -33.78 1.09 -1.40
N TYR A 458 -33.92 -0.24 -1.38
CA TYR A 458 -33.09 -1.18 -2.12
C TYR A 458 -33.86 -2.49 -2.33
N SER A 459 -33.72 -3.11 -3.51
CA SER A 459 -34.36 -4.40 -3.81
C SER A 459 -33.62 -5.20 -4.86
N GLU A 460 -33.20 -6.40 -4.47
CA GLU A 460 -32.65 -7.42 -5.39
C GLU A 460 -33.72 -8.21 -6.15
N PHE A 461 -34.99 -7.93 -5.90
CA PHE A 461 -36.12 -8.53 -6.63
C PHE A 461 -36.49 -7.73 -7.88
N SER A 462 -36.13 -6.44 -7.94
CA SER A 462 -36.39 -5.59 -9.10
C SER A 462 -35.14 -4.79 -9.51
N GLN A 463 -34.85 -3.69 -8.81
CA GLN A 463 -33.90 -2.66 -9.21
C GLN A 463 -32.46 -3.17 -9.30
N ASP A 464 -32.07 -4.04 -8.37
CA ASP A 464 -30.71 -4.53 -8.19
C ASP A 464 -30.61 -6.05 -8.43
N SER A 465 -31.40 -6.59 -9.36
CA SER A 465 -31.59 -8.05 -9.53
C SER A 465 -30.33 -8.85 -9.89
N SER A 466 -29.33 -8.21 -10.51
CA SER A 466 -28.01 -8.78 -10.83
C SER A 466 -27.03 -8.78 -9.66
N SER A 467 -27.35 -8.06 -8.59
CA SER A 467 -26.49 -7.89 -7.41
C SER A 467 -26.98 -8.75 -6.25
N SER A 468 -26.10 -8.98 -5.28
CA SER A 468 -26.44 -9.69 -4.05
C SER A 468 -25.76 -9.04 -2.86
N MET A 469 -26.54 -8.51 -1.92
CA MET A 469 -26.06 -7.95 -0.68
C MET A 469 -25.65 -9.10 0.24
N THR A 470 -24.39 -9.11 0.64
CA THR A 470 -23.80 -10.19 1.44
C THR A 470 -23.66 -9.83 2.90
N ALA A 471 -23.48 -8.53 3.21
CA ALA A 471 -23.25 -8.07 4.57
C ALA A 471 -23.51 -6.58 4.76
N ILE A 472 -23.51 -6.15 6.03
CA ILE A 472 -23.51 -4.75 6.45
C ILE A 472 -22.22 -4.51 7.23
N ALA A 473 -21.57 -3.36 7.00
CA ALA A 473 -20.30 -3.04 7.60
C ALA A 473 -20.23 -1.59 8.10
N ASP A 474 -19.55 -1.41 9.23
CA ASP A 474 -19.12 -0.11 9.73
C ASP A 474 -17.68 0.16 9.25
N LEU A 475 -17.43 1.35 8.70
CA LEU A 475 -16.12 1.78 8.20
C LEU A 475 -15.29 2.54 9.25
N GLY A 476 -15.73 2.60 10.50
CA GLY A 476 -14.95 3.13 11.62
C GLY A 476 -14.75 4.65 11.62
N ASP A 477 -15.41 5.38 10.73
CA ASP A 477 -15.34 6.83 10.58
C ASP A 477 -16.51 7.58 11.24
N GLY A 478 -17.42 6.85 11.90
CA GLY A 478 -18.62 7.40 12.54
C GLY A 478 -19.72 7.81 11.57
N GLY A 479 -19.58 7.51 10.26
CA GLY A 479 -20.65 7.66 9.28
C GLY A 479 -21.67 6.51 9.33
N PRO A 480 -22.73 6.57 8.50
CA PRO A 480 -23.70 5.49 8.41
C PRO A 480 -23.02 4.19 7.94
N ALA A 481 -23.62 3.06 8.30
CA ALA A 481 -23.13 1.76 7.86
C ALA A 481 -23.22 1.62 6.33
N ALA A 482 -22.26 0.89 5.77
CA ALA A 482 -22.21 0.55 4.36
C ALA A 482 -22.85 -0.82 4.14
N ILE A 483 -23.44 -1.00 2.96
CA ILE A 483 -23.85 -2.32 2.46
C ILE A 483 -22.73 -2.89 1.58
N VAL A 484 -22.46 -4.18 1.73
CA VAL A 484 -21.49 -4.91 0.89
C VAL A 484 -22.27 -5.70 -0.14
N ILE A 485 -22.00 -5.41 -1.40
CA ILE A 485 -22.71 -5.98 -2.55
C ILE A 485 -21.73 -6.82 -3.36
N ASP A 486 -22.11 -8.07 -3.59
CA ASP A 486 -21.52 -8.97 -4.56
C ASP A 486 -22.05 -8.62 -5.96
N GLU A 487 -21.16 -8.14 -6.81
CA GLU A 487 -21.41 -7.85 -8.22
C GLU A 487 -20.68 -8.89 -9.09
N PRO A 488 -21.06 -9.12 -10.36
CA PRO A 488 -20.58 -10.24 -11.18
C PRO A 488 -19.05 -10.41 -11.32
N ASN A 489 -18.29 -9.36 -11.02
CA ASN A 489 -16.83 -9.34 -11.13
C ASN A 489 -16.10 -8.84 -9.87
N ASN A 490 -16.80 -8.35 -8.85
CA ASN A 490 -16.17 -7.76 -7.66
C ASN A 490 -17.16 -7.52 -6.52
N TYR A 491 -16.63 -7.16 -5.34
CA TYR A 491 -17.43 -6.51 -4.31
C TYR A 491 -17.44 -4.98 -4.49
N SER A 492 -18.61 -4.39 -4.23
CA SER A 492 -18.78 -2.96 -4.04
C SER A 492 -19.26 -2.67 -2.61
N LEU A 493 -18.76 -1.57 -2.04
CA LEU A 493 -19.23 -1.03 -0.77
C LEU A 493 -20.00 0.24 -1.08
N LYS A 494 -21.28 0.27 -0.73
CA LYS A 494 -22.15 1.43 -0.98
C LYS A 494 -22.65 2.02 0.31
N ARG A 495 -22.73 3.35 0.36
CA ARG A 495 -23.33 4.09 1.48
C ARG A 495 -24.54 4.85 1.02
N TRP A 496 -25.44 5.12 1.95
CA TRP A 496 -26.57 5.98 1.67
C TRP A 496 -26.10 7.39 1.30
N SER A 497 -26.59 7.89 0.17
CA SER A 497 -26.39 9.26 -0.28
C SER A 497 -27.64 10.08 0.01
N PRO A 498 -27.65 10.97 1.02
CA PRO A 498 -28.82 11.81 1.32
C PRO A 498 -29.20 12.72 0.15
N LYS A 499 -28.20 13.08 -0.69
CA LYS A 499 -28.38 13.92 -1.87
C LYS A 499 -29.11 13.20 -3.00
N HIS A 500 -28.77 11.95 -3.27
CA HIS A 500 -29.35 11.18 -4.39
C HIS A 500 -30.41 10.17 -3.93
N GLN A 501 -30.63 10.04 -2.62
CA GLN A 501 -31.59 9.14 -1.98
C GLN A 501 -31.45 7.68 -2.45
N ARG A 502 -30.21 7.19 -2.48
CA ARG A 502 -29.87 5.80 -2.85
C ARG A 502 -28.53 5.38 -2.26
N PHE A 503 -28.26 4.08 -2.27
CA PHE A 503 -26.93 3.53 -2.01
C PHE A 503 -26.04 3.68 -3.24
N GLU A 504 -24.88 4.31 -3.09
CA GLU A 504 -23.88 4.49 -4.16
C GLU A 504 -22.43 4.42 -3.66
#